data_AF-A0A2R4P158-F1
#
_entry.id   AF-A0A2R4P158-F1
#
_cell.length_a   1.000
_cell.length_b   1.000
_cell.length_c   1.000
_cell.angle_alpha   90.00
_cell.angle_beta   90.00
_cell.angle_gamma   90.00
#
_symmetry.space_group_name_H-M   'P 1'
#
loop_
_entity.id
_entity.type
_entity.pdbx_description
1 polymer ?
#
loop_
_entity_poly.entity_id
_entity_poly.type
_entity_poly.pdbx_seq_one_letter_code
_entity_poly.pdbx_strand_id
1 'polypeptide(L)' 'MTPDTSESKIQQNSINLLQSLGYKFVSREENLKLRGGKSSEVLFREILTQKLGEINGYEYKGKRYKFSQSSV' A
#
# COMPACT_ATOMS: atom_id res chain seq x y z
N MET A 1 -31.62 9.54 17.63
CA MET A 1 -31.19 9.71 16.23
C MET A 1 -30.87 8.35 15.67
N THR A 2 -31.46 7.99 14.54
CA THR A 2 -31.00 6.82 13.77
C THR A 2 -29.68 7.17 13.08
N PRO A 3 -28.65 6.30 13.16
CA PRO A 3 -27.43 6.52 12.42
C PRO A 3 -27.71 6.49 10.91
N ASP A 4 -27.02 7.34 10.17
CA ASP A 4 -27.06 7.33 8.70
C ASP A 4 -26.32 6.09 8.18
N THR A 5 -27.08 5.17 7.58
CA THR A 5 -26.60 3.89 7.04
C THR A 5 -26.48 3.91 5.52
N SER A 6 -26.43 5.09 4.89
CA SER A 6 -26.17 5.19 3.45
C SER A 6 -24.78 4.62 3.11
N GLU A 7 -24.65 4.00 1.94
CA GLU A 7 -23.38 3.42 1.48
C GLU A 7 -22.26 4.45 1.50
N SER A 8 -22.52 5.66 0.99
CA SER A 8 -21.55 6.77 0.99
C SER A 8 -21.07 7.11 2.40
N LYS A 9 -21.98 7.14 3.38
CA LYS A 9 -21.61 7.43 4.78
C LYS A 9 -20.77 6.31 5.37
N ILE A 10 -21.14 5.05 5.12
CA ILE A 10 -20.41 3.87 5.58
C ILE A 10 -18.99 3.85 4.97
N GLN A 11 -18.86 4.12 3.67
CA GLN A 11 -17.56 4.21 3.00
C GLN A 11 -16.69 5.31 3.63
N GLN A 12 -17.23 6.50 3.84
CA GLN A 12 -16.47 7.61 4.45
C GLN A 12 -16.00 7.28 5.87
N ASN A 13 -16.89 6.70 6.68
CA ASN A 13 -16.54 6.28 8.05
C ASN A 13 -15.43 5.22 8.03
N SER A 14 -15.48 4.28 7.09
CA SER A 14 -14.47 3.22 6.94
C SER A 14 -13.11 3.79 6.53
N ILE A 15 -13.10 4.74 5.57
CA ILE A 15 -11.86 5.43 5.16
C ILE A 15 -11.26 6.19 6.34
N ASN A 16 -12.08 6.93 7.10
CA ASN A 16 -11.61 7.69 8.26
C ASN A 16 -10.99 6.78 9.33
N LEU A 17 -11.61 5.62 9.59
CA LEU A 17 -11.06 4.62 10.52
C LEU A 17 -9.72 4.07 10.04
N LEU A 18 -9.59 3.73 8.75
CA LEU A 18 -8.32 3.25 8.21
C LEU A 18 -7.23 4.33 8.30
N GLN A 19 -7.56 5.59 8.03
CA GLN A 19 -6.62 6.70 8.21
C GLN A 19 -6.15 6.85 9.66
N SER A 20 -7.06 6.72 10.64
CA SER A 20 -6.69 6.80 12.06
C SER A 20 -5.81 5.64 12.53
N LEU A 21 -5.90 4.49 11.87
CA LEU A 21 -5.01 3.33 12.07
C LEU A 21 -3.64 3.50 11.38
N GLY A 22 -3.41 4.61 10.68
CA GLY A 22 -2.15 4.90 10.00
C GLY A 22 -2.08 4.42 8.55
N TYR A 23 -3.19 3.97 7.97
CA TYR A 23 -3.23 3.66 6.53
C TYR A 23 -3.23 4.94 5.70
N LYS A 24 -2.42 4.95 4.64
CA LYS A 24 -2.40 6.04 3.68
C LYS A 24 -3.55 5.86 2.68
N PHE A 25 -4.45 6.84 2.62
CA PHE A 25 -5.47 6.90 1.59
C PHE A 25 -4.85 7.20 0.22
N VAL A 26 -5.36 6.54 -0.81
CA VAL A 26 -4.96 6.73 -2.21
C VAL A 26 -6.23 7.04 -3.01
N SER A 27 -6.30 8.23 -3.57
CA SER A 27 -7.42 8.65 -4.42
C SER A 27 -7.45 7.87 -5.74
N ARG A 28 -8.56 7.97 -6.49
CA ARG A 28 -8.68 7.32 -7.80
C ARG A 28 -7.62 7.81 -8.79
N GLU A 29 -7.29 9.09 -8.77
CA GLU A 29 -6.27 9.69 -9.65
C GLU A 29 -4.86 9.21 -9.28
N GLU A 30 -4.53 9.21 -7.99
CA GLU A 30 -3.25 8.67 -7.51
C GLU A 30 -3.12 7.18 -7.82
N ASN A 31 -4.20 6.43 -7.65
CA ASN A 31 -4.27 5.02 -8.02
C ASN A 31 -3.99 4.80 -9.52
N LEU A 32 -4.56 5.60 -10.41
CA LEU A 32 -4.27 5.52 -11.84
C LEU A 32 -2.79 5.83 -12.15
N LYS A 33 -2.21 6.84 -11.48
CA LYS A 33 -0.78 7.16 -11.60
C LYS A 33 0.10 6.00 -11.13
N LEU A 34 -0.23 5.38 -10.00
CA LEU A 34 0.49 4.23 -9.44
C LEU A 34 0.38 2.96 -10.29
N ARG A 35 -0.61 2.89 -11.19
CA ARG A 35 -0.74 1.83 -12.19
C ARG A 35 -0.11 2.17 -13.53
N GLY A 36 0.67 3.26 -13.62
CA GLY A 36 1.26 3.71 -14.88
C GLY A 36 0.23 4.11 -15.94
N GLY A 37 -0.94 4.60 -15.49
CA GLY A 37 -2.03 5.02 -16.37
C GLY A 37 -2.89 3.87 -16.93
N LYS A 38 -2.61 2.60 -16.58
CA LYS A 38 -3.35 1.44 -17.07
C LYS A 38 -4.22 0.84 -15.97
N SER A 39 -5.54 0.85 -16.14
CA SER A 39 -6.47 0.26 -15.17
C SER A 39 -6.36 -1.26 -15.02
N SER A 40 -5.82 -1.94 -16.04
CA SER A 40 -5.60 -3.40 -16.05
C SER A 40 -4.33 -3.86 -15.35
N GLU A 41 -3.41 -2.95 -15.02
CA GLU A 41 -2.15 -3.30 -14.38
C GLU A 41 -2.32 -3.56 -12.87
N VAL A 42 -1.46 -4.42 -12.34
CA VAL A 42 -1.40 -4.76 -10.92
C VAL A 42 -1.00 -3.53 -10.11
N LEU A 43 -1.75 -3.29 -9.04
CA LEU A 43 -1.51 -2.22 -8.08
C LEU A 43 -0.12 -2.29 -7.46
N PHE A 44 0.46 -1.12 -7.20
CA PHE A 44 1.50 -0.95 -6.19
C PHE A 44 2.78 -1.77 -6.42
N ARG A 45 3.15 -2.09 -7.67
CA ARG A 45 4.41 -2.80 -7.97
C ARG A 45 5.62 -2.14 -7.31
N GLU A 46 5.76 -0.81 -7.45
CA GLU A 46 6.87 -0.07 -6.84
C GLU A 46 6.84 -0.12 -5.31
N ILE A 47 5.67 0.10 -4.71
CA ILE A 47 5.50 0.04 -3.24
C ILE A 47 5.78 -1.37 -2.73
N LEU A 48 5.32 -2.39 -3.44
CA LEU A 48 5.57 -3.80 -3.12
C LEU A 48 7.06 -4.11 -3.19
N THR A 49 7.75 -3.69 -4.26
CA THR A 49 9.20 -3.88 -4.39
C THR A 49 9.96 -3.19 -3.26
N GLN A 50 9.60 -1.95 -2.92
CA GLN A 50 10.21 -1.23 -1.81
C GLN A 50 9.97 -1.95 -0.47
N LYS A 51 8.72 -2.31 -0.18
CA LYS A 51 8.34 -2.97 1.08
C LYS A 51 8.97 -4.35 1.21
N LEU A 52 9.03 -5.13 0.13
CA LEU A 52 9.74 -6.40 0.11
C LEU A 52 11.24 -6.20 0.38
N GLY A 53 11.87 -5.14 -0.13
CA GLY A 53 13.27 -4.83 0.20
C GLY A 53 13.50 -4.37 1.64
N GLU A 54 12.49 -3.74 2.28
CA GLU A 54 12.52 -3.36 3.69
C GLU A 54 12.34 -4.58 4.62
N ILE A 55 11.39 -5.47 4.27
CA ILE A 55 11.05 -6.66 5.06
C ILE A 55 12.10 -7.75 4.88
N ASN A 56 12.49 -8.00 3.63
CA ASN A 56 13.46 -9.03 3.30
C ASN A 56 14.85 -8.40 3.40
N GLY A 57 15.47 -8.56 4.56
CA GLY A 57 16.92 -8.45 4.74
C GLY A 57 17.47 -9.82 5.09
N TYR A 58 18.71 -10.10 4.71
CA TYR A 58 19.39 -11.33 5.11
C TYR A 58 20.62 -11.00 5.94
N GLU A 59 21.00 -11.93 6.82
CA GLU A 59 22.22 -11.82 7.61
C GLU A 59 23.31 -12.70 6.99
N TYR A 60 24.49 -12.14 6.82
CA TYR A 60 25.66 -12.88 6.35
C TYR A 60 26.89 -12.46 7.17
N LYS A 61 27.55 -13.45 7.80
CA LYS A 61 28.73 -13.24 8.65
C LYS A 61 28.51 -12.13 9.71
N GLY A 62 27.35 -12.13 10.37
CA GLY A 62 27.00 -11.17 11.42
C GLY A 62 26.69 -9.75 10.94
N LYS A 63 26.59 -9.52 9.61
CA LYS A 63 26.17 -8.25 9.02
C LYS A 63 24.81 -8.41 8.33
N ARG A 64 23.91 -7.44 8.52
CA ARG A 64 22.63 -7.37 7.80
C ARG A 64 22.82 -6.70 6.44
N TYR A 65 22.30 -7.34 5.40
CA TYR A 65 22.29 -6.85 4.03
C TYR A 65 20.85 -6.68 3.55
N LYS A 66 20.63 -5.65 2.72
CA LYS A 66 19.35 -5.47 2.02
C LYS A 66 19.22 -6.54 0.95
N PHE A 67 18.03 -7.11 0.80
CA PHE A 67 17.76 -8.01 -0.32
C PHE A 67 17.86 -7.24 -1.64
N SER A 68 18.69 -7.75 -2.56
CA SER A 68 18.79 -7.24 -3.93
C SER A 68 18.38 -8.35 -4.88
N GLN A 69 17.58 -8.02 -5.90
CA GLN A 69 17.21 -8.99 -6.94
C GLN A 69 18.42 -9.57 -7.70
N SER A 70 19.56 -8.88 -7.64
CA SER A 70 20.84 -9.35 -8.20
C SER A 70 21.48 -10.52 -7.45
N SER A 71 20.91 -10.94 -6.30
CA SER A 71 21.43 -12.05 -5.49
C SER A 71 20.73 -13.39 -5.76
N VAL A 72 19.95 -13.50 -6.85
CA VAL A 72 19.29 -14.74 -7.31
C VAL A 72 20.11 -15.40 -8.41
#